data_AF-A0A8H5RBS0-F1
#
_entry.id   AF-A0A8H5RBS0-F1
#
_cell.length_a   1.000
_cell.length_b   1.000
_cell.length_c   1.000
_cell.angle_alpha   90.00
_cell.angle_beta   90.00
_cell.angle_gamma   90.00
#
_symmetry.space_group_name_H-M   'P 1'
#
loop_
_entity.id
_entity.type
_entity.pdbx_description
1 polymer ?
#
loop_
_entity_poly.entity_id
_entity_poly.type
_entity_poly.pdbx_seq_one_letter_code
_entity_poly.pdbx_strand_id
1 'polypeptide(L)'
;MASLHAHSYPAYYCLSFVLGILTHLFVFRRGEWNLYVFNILQAFAVLESILVYIVARAVEGGDYTVWKVTAISSYFTLSALMGLSMSMLIYRGWFHRLGRFPGPFCARLSNLYITFHAFKKFRLFEEVQQLHRTYGDIVRIDPRALQALHSNSSPCTKGPWYSIEHPIKALQMTRDKEEHAYRRKAWDMAFSSKGQCSIYARRVEQIEASQGAPIDASLWFNFYSFDVMGDLAFGRSFNMLRNGTAHPFMELVHSNMLMAGSLSHLPWIFPLLKRIPVLNQKNLEFQGWLKQQVDWRQKNKPDLPDVFSWILSDYDALNNPTAQDTINLRGDAQLIAVAGSDTTASSLACLFFELAVNPETCLDLQRELDQYYAEHGKLDHSGLSKLKYLQACINESMRLYPAIPSGLQRMTPPEGLDVGSTHLPGDTIVTIPTYTFNRGKGVR
;
A
#
# COMPACT_ATOMS: atom_id res chain seq x y z
N MET A 1 49.33 7.94 -17.74
CA MET A 1 47.95 7.74 -18.22
C MET A 1 48.06 7.41 -19.70
N ALA A 2 47.31 6.41 -20.20
CA ALA A 2 47.32 6.11 -21.63
C ALA A 2 46.41 7.11 -22.36
N SER A 3 46.88 7.66 -23.47
CA SER A 3 46.10 8.50 -24.38
C SER A 3 44.91 7.72 -24.96
N LEU A 4 43.72 8.30 -24.94
CA LEU A 4 42.52 7.71 -25.53
C LEU A 4 42.55 7.81 -27.07
N HIS A 5 43.38 6.97 -27.71
CA HIS A 5 43.40 6.86 -29.16
C HIS A 5 42.09 6.30 -29.73
N ALA A 6 41.66 6.83 -30.88
CA ALA A 6 40.34 6.56 -31.46
C ALA A 6 40.07 5.08 -31.78
N HIS A 7 41.12 4.30 -32.02
CA HIS A 7 41.00 2.86 -32.29
C HIS A 7 40.73 2.01 -31.04
N SER A 8 40.93 2.55 -29.84
CA SER A 8 40.80 1.81 -28.57
C SER A 8 39.41 1.92 -27.92
N TYR A 9 38.55 2.85 -28.37
CA TYR A 9 37.22 3.07 -27.77
C TYR A 9 36.35 1.81 -27.65
N PRO A 10 36.28 0.88 -28.64
CA PRO A 10 35.45 -0.32 -28.52
C PRO A 10 35.81 -1.21 -27.32
N ALA A 11 37.10 -1.36 -27.01
CA ALA A 11 37.57 -2.16 -25.88
C ALA A 11 37.15 -1.53 -24.53
N TYR A 12 37.23 -0.21 -24.42
CA TYR A 12 36.79 0.50 -23.22
C TYR A 12 35.25 0.46 -23.06
N TYR A 13 34.48 0.51 -24.15
CA TYR A 13 33.02 0.33 -24.07
C TYR A 13 32.67 -1.08 -23.58
N CYS A 14 33.36 -2.13 -24.06
CA CYS A 14 33.20 -3.48 -23.53
C CYS A 14 33.53 -3.56 -22.02
N LEU A 15 34.59 -2.88 -21.56
CA LEU A 15 34.91 -2.81 -20.12
C LEU A 15 33.79 -2.12 -19.32
N SER A 16 33.20 -1.05 -19.85
CA SER A 16 32.09 -0.34 -19.21
C SER A 16 30.83 -1.22 -19.13
N PHE A 17 30.52 -1.97 -20.19
CA PHE A 17 29.45 -2.97 -20.20
C PHE A 17 29.67 -4.06 -19.13
N VAL A 18 30.90 -4.59 -19.01
CA VAL A 18 31.27 -5.56 -17.97
C VAL A 18 31.15 -4.94 -16.56
N LEU A 19 31.55 -3.69 -16.38
CA LEU A 19 31.35 -2.98 -15.11
C LEU A 19 29.85 -2.91 -14.75
N GLY A 20 28.98 -2.62 -15.71
CA GLY A 20 27.52 -2.67 -15.53
C GLY A 20 27.01 -4.04 -15.08
N ILE A 21 27.52 -5.12 -15.67
CA ILE A 21 27.21 -6.50 -15.23
C ILE A 21 27.63 -6.71 -13.77
N LEU A 22 28.84 -6.30 -13.39
CA LEU A 22 29.37 -6.42 -12.03
C LEU A 22 28.52 -5.59 -11.04
N THR A 23 28.13 -4.36 -11.39
CA THR A 23 27.23 -3.53 -10.58
C THR A 23 25.88 -4.21 -10.35
N HIS A 24 25.31 -4.91 -11.33
CA HIS A 24 24.11 -5.73 -11.08
C HIS A 24 24.39 -6.84 -10.06
N LEU A 25 25.43 -7.66 -10.30
CA LEU A 25 25.70 -8.88 -9.52
C LEU A 25 26.09 -8.61 -8.06
N PHE A 26 26.86 -7.55 -7.81
CA PHE A 26 27.39 -7.22 -6.48
C PHE A 26 26.59 -6.16 -5.73
N VAL A 27 25.98 -5.19 -6.42
CA VAL A 27 25.22 -4.09 -5.82
C VAL A 27 23.71 -4.34 -5.92
N PHE A 28 23.11 -4.14 -7.10
CA PHE A 28 21.65 -4.09 -7.24
C PHE A 28 20.91 -5.42 -7.01
N ARG A 29 21.62 -6.56 -7.04
CA ARG A 29 21.05 -7.88 -6.69
C ARG A 29 20.78 -8.03 -5.19
N ARG A 30 21.49 -7.30 -4.32
CA ARG A 30 21.45 -7.46 -2.85
C ARG A 30 20.66 -6.30 -2.22
N GLY A 31 19.88 -6.58 -1.17
CA GLY A 31 19.16 -5.55 -0.40
C GLY A 31 17.93 -4.92 -1.08
N GLU A 32 17.46 -3.82 -0.47
CA GLU A 32 16.31 -3.02 -0.93
C GLU A 32 16.75 -1.62 -1.37
N TRP A 33 16.52 -1.27 -2.62
CA TRP A 33 16.96 0.01 -3.21
C TRP A 33 15.85 1.06 -3.35
N ASN A 34 14.61 0.73 -2.97
CA ASN A 34 13.41 1.52 -3.30
C ASN A 34 13.47 2.96 -2.76
N LEU A 35 13.91 3.16 -1.52
CA LEU A 35 14.00 4.48 -0.90
C LEU A 35 15.22 5.30 -1.40
N TYR A 36 16.24 4.63 -1.94
CA TYR A 36 17.51 5.22 -2.35
C TYR A 36 17.55 5.65 -3.81
N VAL A 37 16.46 5.52 -4.56
CA VAL A 37 16.38 5.83 -6.00
C VAL A 37 16.94 7.21 -6.36
N PHE A 38 16.70 8.25 -5.57
CA PHE A 38 17.22 9.58 -5.84
C PHE A 38 18.72 9.67 -5.55
N ASN A 39 19.20 9.05 -4.48
CA ASN A 39 20.63 8.94 -4.17
C ASN A 39 21.37 8.17 -5.27
N ILE A 40 20.74 7.14 -5.85
CA ILE A 40 21.26 6.39 -7.00
C ILE A 40 21.35 7.32 -8.23
N LEU A 41 20.29 8.08 -8.55
CA LEU A 41 20.33 9.05 -9.67
C LEU A 41 21.39 10.14 -9.46
N GLN A 42 21.54 10.66 -8.24
CA GLN A 42 22.62 11.60 -7.91
C GLN A 42 24.00 10.96 -8.08
N ALA A 43 24.20 9.73 -7.62
CA ALA A 43 25.45 9.01 -7.80
C ALA A 43 25.79 8.81 -9.29
N PHE A 44 24.81 8.44 -10.12
CA PHE A 44 25.01 8.37 -11.58
C PHE A 44 25.36 9.73 -12.19
N ALA A 45 24.72 10.82 -11.79
CA ALA A 45 25.04 12.16 -12.30
C ALA A 45 26.44 12.64 -11.87
N VAL A 46 26.86 12.34 -10.64
CA VAL A 46 28.23 12.61 -10.16
C VAL A 46 29.26 11.76 -10.90
N LEU A 47 28.98 10.47 -11.12
CA LEU A 47 29.86 9.58 -11.89
C LEU A 47 29.99 10.01 -13.36
N GLU A 48 28.91 10.43 -14.02
CA GLU A 48 28.96 11.02 -15.36
C GLU A 48 29.81 12.29 -15.38
N SER A 49 29.68 13.16 -14.36
CA SER A 49 30.45 14.40 -14.26
C SER A 49 31.96 14.14 -14.08
N ILE A 50 32.31 13.14 -13.26
CA ILE A 50 33.68 12.64 -13.10
C ILE A 50 34.20 12.03 -14.40
N LEU A 51 33.37 11.27 -15.11
CA LEU A 51 33.72 10.63 -16.38
C LEU A 51 34.00 11.66 -17.48
N VAL A 52 33.15 12.69 -17.60
CA VAL A 52 33.37 13.85 -18.48
C VAL A 52 34.70 14.53 -18.17
N TYR A 53 35.03 14.74 -16.90
CA TYR A 53 36.32 15.30 -16.50
C TYR A 53 37.51 14.39 -16.86
N ILE A 54 37.40 13.08 -16.63
CA ILE A 54 38.45 12.10 -16.98
C ILE A 54 38.66 12.05 -18.50
N VAL A 55 37.59 11.99 -19.29
CA VAL A 55 37.67 11.97 -20.76
C VAL A 55 38.24 13.30 -21.29
N ALA A 56 37.85 14.44 -20.73
CA ALA A 56 38.43 15.74 -21.06
C ALA A 56 39.94 15.83 -20.79
N ARG A 57 40.45 15.08 -19.79
CA ARG A 57 41.88 15.04 -19.43
C ARG A 57 42.68 13.97 -20.18
N ALA A 58 42.05 12.88 -20.59
CA ALA A 58 42.71 11.74 -21.25
C ALA A 58 42.73 11.84 -22.78
N VAL A 59 42.04 12.84 -23.35
CA VAL A 59 42.08 13.20 -24.77
C VAL A 59 43.06 14.36 -24.97
N GLU A 60 44.28 14.05 -25.42
CA GLU A 60 45.30 15.04 -25.75
C GLU A 60 45.31 15.35 -27.26
N GLY A 61 45.59 16.60 -27.64
CA GLY A 61 46.09 16.95 -28.98
C GLY A 61 45.08 17.14 -30.12
N GLY A 62 43.88 17.71 -29.90
CA GLY A 62 42.99 18.09 -31.02
C GLY A 62 41.82 19.02 -30.66
N ASP A 63 41.11 19.49 -31.69
CA ASP A 63 39.91 20.35 -31.59
C ASP A 63 38.68 19.57 -31.05
N TYR A 64 38.72 19.28 -29.75
CA TYR A 64 37.64 18.61 -29.03
C TYR A 64 36.73 19.63 -28.35
N THR A 65 35.55 19.84 -28.95
CA THR A 65 34.47 20.62 -28.33
C THR A 65 33.88 19.87 -27.14
N VAL A 66 33.34 20.62 -26.16
CA VAL A 66 32.63 20.07 -24.98
C VAL A 66 31.61 18.99 -25.39
N TRP A 67 30.88 19.23 -26.47
CA TRP A 67 29.90 18.28 -27.03
C TRP A 67 30.48 16.90 -27.38
N LYS A 68 31.70 16.83 -27.93
CA LYS A 68 32.36 15.54 -28.25
C LYS A 68 32.73 14.78 -26.97
N VAL A 69 33.27 15.48 -25.96
CA VAL A 69 33.65 14.88 -24.67
C VAL A 69 32.43 14.33 -23.95
N THR A 70 31.35 15.12 -23.88
CA THR A 70 30.07 14.69 -23.29
C THR A 70 29.49 13.49 -24.03
N ALA A 71 29.48 13.50 -25.37
CA ALA A 71 28.99 12.36 -26.15
C ALA A 71 29.79 11.07 -25.87
N ILE A 72 31.13 11.12 -25.82
CA ILE A 72 31.97 9.96 -25.51
C ILE A 72 31.67 9.41 -24.10
N SER A 73 31.52 10.29 -23.10
CA SER A 73 31.17 9.92 -21.72
C SER A 73 29.77 9.29 -21.64
N SER A 74 28.80 9.88 -22.32
CA SER A 74 27.45 9.33 -22.40
C SER A 74 27.40 7.96 -23.09
N TYR A 75 28.23 7.69 -24.10
CA TYR A 75 28.34 6.33 -24.67
C TYR A 75 28.88 5.30 -23.68
N PHE A 76 29.87 5.67 -22.84
CA PHE A 76 30.34 4.81 -21.76
C PHE A 76 29.22 4.51 -20.77
N THR A 77 28.52 5.54 -20.27
CA THR A 77 27.42 5.37 -19.31
C THR A 77 26.25 4.57 -19.90
N LEU A 78 25.89 4.78 -21.16
CA LEU A 78 24.90 3.96 -21.87
C LEU A 78 25.35 2.49 -22.00
N SER A 79 26.64 2.24 -22.25
CA SER A 79 27.19 0.88 -22.31
C SER A 79 27.12 0.17 -20.94
N ALA A 80 27.47 0.86 -19.85
CA ALA A 80 27.30 0.34 -18.49
C ALA A 80 25.83 0.07 -18.15
N LEU A 81 24.91 0.98 -18.49
CA LEU A 81 23.47 0.80 -18.27
C LEU A 81 22.90 -0.37 -19.09
N MET A 82 23.40 -0.58 -20.31
CA MET A 82 23.06 -1.74 -21.15
C MET A 82 23.52 -3.05 -20.51
N GLY A 83 24.78 -3.12 -20.05
CA GLY A 83 25.32 -4.30 -19.34
C GLY A 83 24.58 -4.61 -18.04
N LEU A 84 24.26 -3.57 -17.26
CA LEU A 84 23.44 -3.64 -16.05
C LEU A 84 22.05 -4.22 -16.37
N SER A 85 21.36 -3.67 -17.36
CA SER A 85 20.00 -4.04 -17.75
C SER A 85 19.93 -5.46 -18.34
N MET A 86 20.86 -5.81 -19.24
CA MET A 86 20.96 -7.15 -19.81
C MET A 86 21.25 -8.20 -18.74
N SER A 87 22.22 -7.96 -17.85
CA SER A 87 22.52 -8.87 -16.73
C SER A 87 21.30 -9.07 -15.83
N MET A 88 20.56 -8.00 -15.54
CA MET A 88 19.36 -8.03 -14.72
C MET A 88 18.21 -8.82 -15.38
N LEU A 89 17.96 -8.61 -16.68
CA LEU A 89 16.91 -9.32 -17.41
C LEU A 89 17.23 -10.81 -17.58
N ILE A 90 18.47 -11.15 -17.94
CA ILE A 90 18.94 -12.55 -18.06
C ILE A 90 18.83 -13.25 -16.70
N TYR A 91 19.28 -12.61 -15.61
CA TYR A 91 19.12 -13.17 -14.26
C TYR A 91 17.65 -13.37 -13.90
N ARG A 92 16.77 -12.37 -14.13
CA ARG A 92 15.35 -12.44 -13.76
C ARG A 92 14.55 -13.48 -14.55
N GLY A 93 14.86 -13.67 -15.83
CA GLY A 93 14.20 -14.61 -16.73
C GLY A 93 14.53 -16.08 -16.43
N TRP A 94 15.82 -16.39 -16.22
CA TRP A 94 16.31 -17.77 -16.18
C TRP A 94 16.97 -18.19 -14.85
N PHE A 95 17.76 -17.31 -14.22
CA PHE A 95 18.59 -17.66 -13.05
C PHE A 95 17.99 -17.21 -11.70
N HIS A 96 16.81 -16.59 -11.70
CA HIS A 96 16.16 -16.12 -10.50
C HIS A 96 15.71 -17.30 -9.63
N ARG A 97 15.89 -17.22 -8.31
CA ARG A 97 15.45 -18.27 -7.36
C ARG A 97 13.96 -18.63 -7.45
N LEU A 98 13.14 -17.74 -8.01
CA LEU A 98 11.72 -17.97 -8.28
C LEU A 98 11.44 -18.48 -9.72
N GLY A 99 12.44 -18.96 -10.44
CA GLY A 99 12.31 -19.51 -11.79
C GLY A 99 11.50 -20.81 -11.85
N ARG A 100 11.48 -21.57 -10.74
CA ARG A 100 10.69 -22.81 -10.60
C ARG A 100 9.18 -22.62 -10.50
N PHE A 101 8.72 -21.40 -10.23
CA PHE A 101 7.30 -21.13 -10.02
C PHE A 101 6.62 -20.70 -11.33
N PRO A 102 5.42 -21.22 -11.62
CA PRO A 102 4.72 -20.94 -12.87
C PRO A 102 4.19 -19.50 -12.90
N GLY A 103 3.93 -19.00 -14.11
CA GLY A 103 3.44 -17.64 -14.34
C GLY A 103 3.95 -17.04 -15.66
N PRO A 104 3.34 -15.93 -16.12
CA PRO A 104 3.64 -15.32 -17.42
C PRO A 104 5.12 -14.93 -17.56
N PHE A 105 5.72 -15.17 -18.73
CA PHE A 105 7.14 -14.88 -18.94
C PHE A 105 7.50 -13.41 -18.69
N CYS A 106 6.67 -12.47 -19.17
CA CYS A 106 6.86 -11.03 -18.95
C CYS A 106 6.84 -10.65 -17.45
N ALA A 107 6.01 -11.32 -16.64
CA ALA A 107 5.95 -11.13 -15.19
C ALA A 107 7.23 -11.58 -14.46
N ARG A 108 8.07 -12.41 -15.10
CA ARG A 108 9.38 -12.78 -14.54
C ARG A 108 10.40 -11.65 -14.65
N LEU A 109 10.32 -10.85 -15.72
CA LEU A 109 11.32 -9.85 -16.10
C LEU A 109 11.14 -8.50 -15.38
N SER A 110 9.89 -8.03 -15.27
CA SER A 110 9.61 -6.68 -14.76
C SER A 110 8.23 -6.53 -14.14
N ASN A 111 8.18 -5.73 -13.08
CA ASN A 111 6.95 -5.25 -12.42
C ASN A 111 6.05 -4.45 -13.38
N LEU A 112 6.58 -3.93 -14.50
CA LEU A 112 5.80 -3.25 -15.53
C LEU A 112 4.65 -4.12 -16.10
N TYR A 113 4.80 -5.45 -16.13
CA TYR A 113 3.71 -6.34 -16.54
C TYR A 113 2.49 -6.19 -15.62
N ILE A 114 2.68 -6.34 -14.31
CA ILE A 114 1.58 -6.31 -13.34
C ILE A 114 1.05 -4.88 -13.14
N THR A 115 1.92 -3.87 -13.22
CA THR A 115 1.52 -2.45 -13.26
C THR A 115 0.65 -2.13 -14.48
N PHE A 116 0.99 -2.63 -15.67
CA PHE A 116 0.16 -2.44 -16.86
C PHE A 116 -1.25 -3.02 -16.67
N HIS A 117 -1.38 -4.25 -16.14
CA HIS A 117 -2.68 -4.82 -15.84
C HIS A 117 -3.44 -4.07 -14.74
N ALA A 118 -2.75 -3.47 -13.76
CA ALA A 118 -3.37 -2.60 -12.75
C ALA A 118 -4.03 -1.37 -13.41
N PHE A 119 -3.31 -0.65 -14.27
CA PHE A 119 -3.84 0.52 -14.98
C PHE A 119 -4.89 0.18 -16.06
N LYS A 120 -4.79 -0.97 -16.74
CA LYS A 120 -5.63 -1.30 -17.90
C LYS A 120 -7.13 -1.33 -17.60
N LYS A 121 -7.52 -1.77 -16.41
CA LYS A 121 -8.93 -1.92 -16.00
C LYS A 121 -9.23 -1.54 -14.55
N PHE A 122 -8.21 -1.28 -13.71
CA PHE A 122 -8.34 -1.21 -12.24
C PHE A 122 -8.94 -2.48 -11.58
N ARG A 123 -8.93 -3.61 -12.29
CA ARG A 123 -9.45 -4.92 -11.84
C ARG A 123 -8.38 -5.99 -11.74
N LEU A 124 -7.25 -5.64 -11.12
CA LEU A 124 -6.10 -6.54 -10.99
C LEU A 124 -6.43 -7.89 -10.33
N PHE A 125 -7.45 -7.90 -9.45
CA PHE A 125 -7.94 -9.12 -8.79
C PHE A 125 -8.55 -10.14 -9.76
N GLU A 126 -9.20 -9.71 -10.86
CA GLU A 126 -9.73 -10.61 -11.90
C GLU A 126 -8.58 -11.28 -12.66
N GLU A 127 -7.58 -10.48 -13.04
CA GLU A 127 -6.38 -10.95 -13.75
C GLU A 127 -5.59 -11.95 -12.89
N VAL A 128 -5.38 -11.63 -11.60
CA VAL A 128 -4.73 -12.54 -10.64
C VAL A 128 -5.54 -13.83 -10.45
N GLN A 129 -6.87 -13.76 -10.35
CA GLN A 129 -7.71 -14.96 -10.29
C GLN A 129 -7.55 -15.83 -11.55
N GLN A 130 -7.53 -15.23 -12.74
CA GLN A 130 -7.36 -15.97 -13.99
C GLN A 130 -5.96 -16.59 -14.11
N LEU A 131 -4.93 -15.92 -13.59
CA LEU A 131 -3.59 -16.49 -13.48
C LEU A 131 -3.55 -17.71 -12.55
N HIS A 132 -4.20 -17.67 -11.38
CA HIS A 132 -4.33 -18.85 -10.51
C HIS A 132 -5.12 -20.00 -11.16
N ARG A 133 -6.17 -19.71 -11.93
CA ARG A 133 -6.89 -20.75 -12.72
C ARG A 133 -6.01 -21.40 -13.79
N THR A 134 -5.00 -20.70 -14.29
CA THR A 134 -4.14 -21.15 -15.40
C THR A 134 -2.89 -21.88 -14.89
N TYR A 135 -2.30 -21.40 -13.80
CA TYR A 135 -0.99 -21.82 -13.31
C TYR A 135 -1.03 -22.55 -11.95
N GLY A 136 -2.20 -22.63 -11.30
CA GLY A 136 -2.41 -23.31 -10.02
C GLY A 136 -2.33 -22.40 -8.80
N ASP A 137 -2.16 -23.01 -7.62
CA ASP A 137 -2.27 -22.31 -6.34
C ASP A 137 -1.15 -21.28 -6.14
N ILE A 138 0.05 -21.55 -6.62
CA ILE A 138 1.24 -20.69 -6.46
C ILE A 138 1.64 -20.11 -7.83
N VAL A 139 1.47 -18.79 -8.00
CA VAL A 139 1.78 -18.10 -9.27
C VAL A 139 2.70 -16.90 -9.07
N ARG A 140 3.75 -16.83 -9.89
CA ARG A 140 4.68 -15.70 -9.95
C ARG A 140 4.13 -14.59 -10.86
N ILE A 141 3.53 -13.57 -10.24
CA ILE A 141 2.96 -12.39 -10.91
C ILE A 141 3.87 -11.15 -10.90
N ASP A 142 4.96 -11.23 -10.13
CA ASP A 142 5.98 -10.20 -9.93
C ASP A 142 7.35 -10.94 -9.90
N PRO A 143 8.47 -10.31 -10.29
CA PRO A 143 9.81 -10.83 -10.03
C PRO A 143 10.04 -11.40 -8.62
N ARG A 144 9.27 -10.99 -7.60
CA ARG A 144 9.42 -11.43 -6.21
C ARG A 144 8.19 -12.04 -5.50
N ALA A 145 7.02 -12.34 -6.08
CA ALA A 145 5.77 -12.70 -5.32
C ALA A 145 5.31 -14.19 -5.29
N LEU A 146 4.93 -14.76 -4.11
CA LEU A 146 4.27 -16.09 -3.89
C LEU A 146 3.31 -16.15 -2.64
N GLN A 147 2.89 -17.32 -2.14
CA GLN A 147 1.79 -17.63 -1.18
C GLN A 147 2.30 -18.58 -0.04
N ALA A 148 1.83 -18.66 1.22
CA ALA A 148 0.82 -17.96 2.06
C ALA A 148 1.33 -17.75 3.52
N LEU A 149 0.94 -16.66 4.21
CA LEU A 149 1.83 -16.01 5.19
C LEU A 149 1.24 -15.16 6.36
N HIS A 150 -0.07 -15.24 6.64
CA HIS A 150 -0.76 -14.25 7.49
C HIS A 150 -1.16 -14.71 8.91
N SER A 151 -0.62 -15.81 9.45
CA SER A 151 -0.83 -16.15 10.87
C SER A 151 -0.12 -15.17 11.81
N ASN A 152 -0.62 -14.99 13.03
CA ASN A 152 0.05 -14.18 14.06
C ASN A 152 1.42 -14.76 14.47
N SER A 153 1.61 -16.07 14.28
CA SER A 153 2.88 -16.78 14.49
C SER A 153 3.82 -16.75 13.27
N SER A 154 3.44 -16.06 12.18
CA SER A 154 4.23 -16.04 10.95
C SER A 154 5.62 -15.42 11.18
N PRO A 155 6.72 -16.09 10.78
CA PRO A 155 8.06 -15.53 10.91
C PRO A 155 8.25 -14.27 10.03
N CYS A 156 7.32 -14.02 9.12
CA CYS A 156 7.49 -13.10 8.01
C CYS A 156 7.11 -11.66 8.37
N THR A 157 7.71 -10.70 7.65
CA THR A 157 7.61 -9.26 7.92
C THR A 157 6.73 -8.57 6.88
N LYS A 158 6.42 -7.29 7.10
CA LYS A 158 5.77 -6.44 6.09
C LYS A 158 6.76 -6.11 4.97
N GLY A 159 6.32 -6.26 3.71
CA GLY A 159 7.15 -6.03 2.53
C GLY A 159 7.42 -4.54 2.21
N PRO A 160 8.22 -4.24 1.16
CA PRO A 160 8.65 -2.89 0.83
C PRO A 160 7.54 -1.90 0.45
N TRP A 161 6.34 -2.37 0.11
CA TRP A 161 5.17 -1.52 -0.14
C TRP A 161 4.80 -0.67 1.09
N TYR A 162 5.02 -1.20 2.30
CA TYR A 162 4.77 -0.46 3.55
C TYR A 162 5.79 0.68 3.81
N SER A 163 6.64 1.00 2.83
CA SER A 163 7.55 2.14 2.85
C SER A 163 7.19 3.25 1.86
N ILE A 164 6.07 3.15 1.10
CA ILE A 164 5.66 4.21 0.15
C ILE A 164 5.34 5.55 0.84
N GLU A 165 4.85 5.50 2.08
CA GLU A 165 4.51 6.70 2.86
C GLU A 165 5.71 7.39 3.53
N HIS A 166 6.91 6.78 3.49
CA HIS A 166 8.14 7.30 4.10
C HIS A 166 8.34 8.82 3.84
N PRO A 167 8.68 9.64 4.87
CA PRO A 167 9.09 9.25 6.23
C PRO A 167 7.95 8.90 7.19
N ILE A 168 6.68 8.96 6.78
CA ILE A 168 5.55 8.62 7.66
C ILE A 168 5.58 7.12 7.96
N LYS A 169 5.63 6.76 9.25
CA LYS A 169 5.47 5.39 9.74
C LYS A 169 4.27 5.32 10.68
N ALA A 170 3.08 5.37 10.10
CA ALA A 170 1.85 4.98 10.80
C ALA A 170 1.91 3.48 11.18
N LEU A 171 1.17 3.03 12.20
CA LEU A 171 1.27 1.67 12.75
C LEU A 171 1.13 0.56 11.69
N GLN A 172 0.18 0.69 10.76
CA GLN A 172 -0.01 -0.24 9.65
C GLN A 172 1.22 -0.29 8.73
N MET A 173 1.98 0.80 8.61
CA MET A 173 3.22 0.91 7.83
C MET A 173 4.48 0.44 8.57
N THR A 174 4.49 0.42 9.92
CA THR A 174 5.66 -0.03 10.69
C THR A 174 6.02 -1.48 10.37
N ARG A 175 7.19 -1.69 9.74
CA ARG A 175 7.71 -3.00 9.28
C ARG A 175 8.46 -3.77 10.35
N ASP A 176 9.11 -3.06 11.28
CA ASP A 176 9.80 -3.65 12.41
C ASP A 176 8.80 -4.27 13.41
N LYS A 177 9.10 -5.47 13.91
CA LYS A 177 8.16 -6.21 14.77
C LYS A 177 8.12 -5.66 16.20
N GLU A 178 9.23 -5.15 16.73
CA GLU A 178 9.33 -4.65 18.09
C GLU A 178 8.72 -3.24 18.20
N GLU A 179 9.06 -2.33 17.29
CA GLU A 179 8.43 -1.00 17.16
C GLU A 179 6.91 -1.14 17.00
N HIS A 180 6.46 -2.08 16.15
CA HIS A 180 5.04 -2.35 15.96
C HIS A 180 4.39 -2.91 17.22
N ALA A 181 4.98 -3.92 17.88
CA ALA A 181 4.43 -4.53 19.09
C ALA A 181 4.38 -3.55 20.27
N TYR A 182 5.35 -2.64 20.38
CA TYR A 182 5.33 -1.54 21.35
C TYR A 182 4.15 -0.59 21.09
N ARG A 183 4.11 0.04 19.90
CA ARG A 183 3.08 1.04 19.54
C ARG A 183 1.67 0.46 19.48
N ARG A 184 1.53 -0.84 19.15
CA ARG A 184 0.24 -1.53 19.09
C ARG A 184 -0.49 -1.55 20.45
N LYS A 185 0.22 -1.44 21.58
CA LYS A 185 -0.39 -1.42 22.93
C LYS A 185 -1.39 -0.29 23.10
N ALA A 186 -1.06 0.93 22.68
CA ALA A 186 -1.97 2.08 22.76
C ALA A 186 -3.23 1.87 21.90
N TRP A 187 -3.05 1.27 20.72
CA TRP A 187 -4.13 0.93 19.80
C TRP A 187 -5.05 -0.20 20.32
N ASP A 188 -4.50 -1.23 20.96
CA ASP A 188 -5.32 -2.30 21.54
C ASP A 188 -6.09 -1.81 22.79
N MET A 189 -5.53 -0.87 23.55
CA MET A 189 -6.26 -0.17 24.63
C MET A 189 -7.42 0.65 24.08
N ALA A 190 -7.20 1.39 22.99
CA ALA A 190 -8.21 2.19 22.30
C ALA A 190 -9.42 1.37 21.80
N PHE A 191 -9.19 0.15 21.31
CA PHE A 191 -10.25 -0.76 20.84
C PHE A 191 -10.74 -1.76 21.91
N SER A 192 -10.28 -1.63 23.15
CA SER A 192 -10.76 -2.47 24.26
C SER A 192 -12.19 -2.08 24.69
N SER A 193 -12.82 -2.91 25.52
CA SER A 193 -14.15 -2.58 26.11
C SER A 193 -14.15 -1.29 26.94
N LYS A 194 -12.98 -0.81 27.41
CA LYS A 194 -12.83 0.49 28.09
C LYS A 194 -12.75 1.67 27.12
N GLY A 195 -12.46 1.41 25.85
CA GLY A 195 -12.44 2.38 24.75
C GLY A 195 -13.68 2.28 23.86
N GLN A 196 -14.80 1.74 24.37
CA GLN A 196 -16.08 1.71 23.66
C GLN A 196 -16.54 3.14 23.37
N CYS A 197 -16.14 3.64 22.21
CA CYS A 197 -16.69 4.84 21.63
C CYS A 197 -18.17 4.59 21.41
N SER A 198 -19.01 5.50 21.90
CA SER A 198 -20.43 5.52 21.57
C SER A 198 -20.56 5.80 20.08
N ILE A 199 -20.53 4.75 19.26
CA ILE A 199 -20.93 4.82 17.85
C ILE A 199 -22.43 5.08 17.89
N TYR A 200 -22.78 6.36 17.96
CA TYR A 200 -24.16 6.80 17.92
C TYR A 200 -24.80 6.19 16.68
N ALA A 201 -25.96 5.56 16.87
CA ALA A 201 -26.86 5.24 15.78
C ALA A 201 -27.39 6.57 15.21
N ARG A 202 -26.54 7.27 14.44
CA ARG A 202 -26.89 8.46 13.67
C ARG A 202 -27.94 7.98 12.67
N ARG A 203 -29.21 8.19 12.99
CA ARG A 203 -30.30 7.97 12.05
C ARG A 203 -29.95 8.74 10.79
N VAL A 204 -29.98 8.07 9.66
CA VAL A 204 -29.83 8.74 8.37
C VAL A 204 -31.20 9.39 8.10
N GLU A 205 -31.42 10.56 8.70
CA GLU A 205 -32.61 11.41 8.49
C GLU A 205 -32.89 11.62 6.98
N GLN A 206 -31.83 11.54 6.17
CA GLN A 206 -31.86 11.62 4.72
C GLN A 206 -32.56 10.44 4.03
N ILE A 207 -32.66 9.26 4.67
CA ILE A 207 -33.49 8.15 4.19
C ILE A 207 -34.98 8.53 4.32
N GLU A 208 -35.39 9.07 5.47
CA GLU A 208 -36.76 9.55 5.68
C GLU A 208 -37.06 10.75 4.75
N ALA A 209 -36.11 11.69 4.62
CA ALA A 209 -36.23 12.86 3.75
C ALA A 209 -36.24 12.51 2.24
N SER A 210 -35.77 11.33 1.83
CA SER A 210 -35.85 10.87 0.44
C SER A 210 -37.29 10.69 -0.04
N GLN A 211 -38.25 10.47 0.88
CA GLN A 211 -39.67 10.21 0.57
C GLN A 211 -39.89 9.07 -0.45
N GLY A 212 -38.98 8.09 -0.49
CA GLY A 212 -39.02 6.96 -1.44
C GLY A 212 -38.34 7.23 -2.79
N ALA A 213 -37.72 8.39 -2.98
CA ALA A 213 -36.86 8.64 -4.13
C ALA A 213 -35.58 7.77 -4.07
N PRO A 214 -35.06 7.28 -5.22
CA PRO A 214 -33.80 6.55 -5.26
C PRO A 214 -32.62 7.39 -4.72
N ILE A 215 -31.77 6.79 -3.89
CA ILE A 215 -30.56 7.40 -3.34
C ILE A 215 -29.31 6.56 -3.66
N ASP A 216 -28.16 7.21 -3.82
CA ASP A 216 -26.87 6.51 -3.89
C ASP A 216 -26.43 6.06 -2.49
N ALA A 217 -26.79 4.83 -2.12
CA ALA A 217 -26.39 4.24 -0.86
C ALA A 217 -24.87 4.18 -0.67
N SER A 218 -24.08 4.03 -1.76
CA SER A 218 -22.61 3.96 -1.67
C SER A 218 -22.03 5.30 -1.22
N LEU A 219 -22.56 6.40 -1.73
CA LEU A 219 -22.19 7.75 -1.30
C LEU A 219 -22.57 7.99 0.17
N TRP A 220 -23.79 7.62 0.57
CA TRP A 220 -24.23 7.78 1.96
C TRP A 220 -23.44 6.93 2.96
N PHE A 221 -23.03 5.70 2.59
CA PHE A 221 -22.13 4.90 3.43
C PHE A 221 -20.72 5.49 3.54
N ASN A 222 -20.20 6.11 2.48
CA ASN A 222 -18.96 6.90 2.58
C ASN A 222 -19.13 8.04 3.57
N PHE A 223 -20.18 8.86 3.43
CA PHE A 223 -20.45 9.96 4.36
C PHE A 223 -20.55 9.48 5.81
N TYR A 224 -21.25 8.37 6.07
CA TYR A 224 -21.33 7.75 7.40
C TYR A 224 -19.97 7.33 7.93
N SER A 225 -19.23 6.50 7.20
CA SER A 225 -17.97 5.92 7.70
C SER A 225 -16.85 6.94 7.82
N PHE A 226 -16.84 8.02 7.02
CA PHE A 226 -15.94 9.15 7.21
C PHE A 226 -16.36 10.03 8.39
N ASP A 227 -17.64 10.38 8.54
CA ASP A 227 -18.11 11.19 9.68
C ASP A 227 -17.82 10.50 11.03
N VAL A 228 -18.00 9.17 11.10
CA VAL A 228 -17.68 8.38 12.30
C VAL A 228 -16.16 8.36 12.56
N MET A 229 -15.33 8.02 11.57
CA MET A 229 -13.87 7.93 11.82
C MET A 229 -13.20 9.30 11.98
N GLY A 230 -13.76 10.38 11.41
CA GLY A 230 -13.34 11.75 11.71
C GLY A 230 -13.55 12.09 13.18
N ASP A 231 -14.69 11.67 13.75
CA ASP A 231 -14.97 11.75 15.19
C ASP A 231 -13.92 10.96 15.99
N LEU A 232 -13.64 9.71 15.61
CA LEU A 232 -12.70 8.84 16.32
C LEU A 232 -11.22 9.25 16.19
N ALA A 233 -10.84 9.91 15.09
CA ALA A 233 -9.47 10.34 14.81
C ALA A 233 -9.16 11.76 15.31
N PHE A 234 -10.14 12.66 15.23
CA PHE A 234 -9.95 14.10 15.41
C PHE A 234 -10.92 14.73 16.42
N GLY A 235 -11.80 13.95 17.07
CA GLY A 235 -12.87 14.47 17.92
C GLY A 235 -13.88 15.35 17.15
N ARG A 236 -13.95 15.19 15.82
CA ARG A 236 -14.74 16.04 14.92
C ARG A 236 -15.26 15.29 13.69
N SER A 237 -16.57 15.14 13.62
CA SER A 237 -17.33 14.80 12.42
C SER A 237 -17.04 15.78 11.25
N PHE A 238 -16.92 15.26 10.01
CA PHE A 238 -16.85 16.10 8.79
C PHE A 238 -18.22 16.71 8.43
N ASN A 239 -19.30 16.17 9.00
CA ASN A 239 -20.70 16.56 8.81
C ASN A 239 -21.23 16.31 7.40
N MET A 240 -20.65 15.34 6.69
CA MET A 240 -21.11 14.96 5.34
C MET A 240 -22.51 14.36 5.36
N LEU A 241 -22.87 13.58 6.38
CA LEU A 241 -24.24 13.06 6.53
C LEU A 241 -25.28 14.17 6.71
N ARG A 242 -24.91 15.22 7.46
CA ARG A 242 -25.80 16.35 7.74
C ARG A 242 -25.97 17.25 6.51
N ASN A 243 -24.86 17.52 5.81
CA ASN A 243 -24.82 18.47 4.71
C ASN A 243 -25.20 17.86 3.35
N GLY A 244 -25.15 16.52 3.22
CA GLY A 244 -25.36 15.82 1.95
C GLY A 244 -24.25 16.07 0.92
N THR A 245 -23.08 16.57 1.34
CA THR A 245 -21.99 16.98 0.45
C THR A 245 -20.66 16.35 0.88
N ALA A 246 -19.84 15.99 -0.11
CA ALA A 246 -18.51 15.44 0.13
C ALA A 246 -17.57 16.50 0.71
N HIS A 247 -16.85 16.13 1.77
CA HIS A 247 -15.77 16.93 2.32
C HIS A 247 -14.51 16.71 1.47
N PRO A 248 -13.72 17.75 1.11
CA PRO A 248 -12.56 17.62 0.23
C PRO A 248 -11.50 16.58 0.65
N PHE A 249 -11.45 16.24 1.95
CA PHE A 249 -10.63 15.13 2.47
C PHE A 249 -10.95 13.79 1.79
N MET A 250 -12.23 13.47 1.56
CA MET A 250 -12.66 12.20 0.95
C MET A 250 -12.12 12.07 -0.49
N GLU A 251 -12.29 13.11 -1.31
CA GLU A 251 -11.79 13.16 -2.69
C GLU A 251 -10.24 13.05 -2.74
N LEU A 252 -9.56 13.69 -1.78
CA LEU A 252 -8.11 13.64 -1.64
C LEU A 252 -7.61 12.25 -1.22
N VAL A 253 -8.34 11.56 -0.34
CA VAL A 253 -8.08 10.16 0.03
C VAL A 253 -8.27 9.23 -1.17
N HIS A 254 -9.43 9.30 -1.85
CA HIS A 254 -9.73 8.43 -2.99
C HIS A 254 -8.76 8.63 -4.16
N SER A 255 -8.38 9.88 -4.47
CA SER A 255 -7.40 10.17 -5.53
C SER A 255 -5.98 9.70 -5.17
N ASN A 256 -5.55 9.84 -3.91
CA ASN A 256 -4.29 9.29 -3.43
C ASN A 256 -4.28 7.74 -3.43
N MET A 257 -5.38 7.10 -3.03
CA MET A 257 -5.52 5.64 -3.05
C MET A 257 -5.52 5.05 -4.46
N LEU A 258 -6.17 5.71 -5.43
CA LEU A 258 -6.12 5.30 -6.84
C LEU A 258 -4.67 5.28 -7.38
N MET A 259 -3.89 6.33 -7.09
CA MET A 259 -2.48 6.41 -7.45
C MET A 259 -1.64 5.36 -6.71
N ALA A 260 -1.83 5.21 -5.40
CA ALA A 260 -1.09 4.27 -4.56
C ALA A 260 -1.34 2.80 -4.95
N GLY A 261 -2.58 2.45 -5.26
CA GLY A 261 -2.97 1.12 -5.75
C GLY A 261 -2.37 0.81 -7.12
N SER A 262 -2.45 1.75 -8.06
CA SER A 262 -1.97 1.55 -9.44
C SER A 262 -0.44 1.44 -9.53
N LEU A 263 0.29 2.19 -8.69
CA LEU A 263 1.76 2.18 -8.62
C LEU A 263 2.31 1.28 -7.51
N SER A 264 1.47 0.49 -6.85
CA SER A 264 1.85 -0.37 -5.70
C SER A 264 3.02 -1.32 -5.98
N HIS A 265 3.14 -1.82 -7.22
CA HIS A 265 4.23 -2.70 -7.65
C HIS A 265 5.53 -1.95 -8.02
N LEU A 266 5.55 -0.61 -7.97
CA LEU A 266 6.72 0.23 -8.23
C LEU A 266 7.03 1.13 -7.02
N PRO A 267 7.27 0.58 -5.81
CA PRO A 267 7.43 1.38 -4.59
C PRO A 267 8.61 2.38 -4.66
N TRP A 268 9.59 2.14 -5.54
CA TRP A 268 10.68 3.06 -5.84
C TRP A 268 10.24 4.38 -6.51
N ILE A 269 9.04 4.49 -7.08
CA ILE A 269 8.59 5.73 -7.74
C ILE A 269 8.19 6.81 -6.72
N PHE A 270 7.63 6.42 -5.57
CA PHE A 270 7.08 7.37 -4.58
C PHE A 270 8.11 8.35 -4.02
N PRO A 271 9.36 7.96 -3.69
CA PRO A 271 10.42 8.90 -3.32
C PRO A 271 10.80 9.91 -4.42
N LEU A 272 10.58 9.59 -5.70
CA LEU A 272 10.77 10.53 -6.81
C LEU A 272 9.58 11.50 -6.92
N LEU A 273 8.34 10.98 -6.91
CA LEU A 273 7.12 11.79 -6.94
C LEU A 273 7.12 12.84 -5.82
N LYS A 274 7.50 12.43 -4.60
CA LYS A 274 7.62 13.32 -3.42
C LYS A 274 8.68 14.42 -3.55
N ARG A 275 9.65 14.30 -4.47
CA ARG A 275 10.68 15.33 -4.71
C ARG A 275 10.34 16.29 -5.85
N ILE A 276 9.35 15.96 -6.68
CA ILE A 276 8.90 16.80 -7.80
C ILE A 276 7.72 17.65 -7.31
N PRO A 277 7.86 19.00 -7.17
CA PRO A 277 6.86 19.82 -6.48
C PRO A 277 5.43 19.67 -7.01
N VAL A 278 5.25 19.67 -8.34
CA VAL A 278 3.95 19.53 -9.01
C VAL A 278 3.27 18.18 -8.70
N LEU A 279 4.05 17.10 -8.58
CA LEU A 279 3.53 15.76 -8.31
C LEU A 279 3.31 15.52 -6.81
N ASN A 280 4.04 16.24 -5.95
CA ASN A 280 3.89 16.16 -4.49
C ASN A 280 2.83 17.11 -3.92
N GLN A 281 2.33 18.09 -4.70
CA GLN A 281 1.45 19.16 -4.21
C GLN A 281 0.26 18.63 -3.39
N LYS A 282 -0.56 17.74 -3.95
CA LYS A 282 -1.73 17.17 -3.26
C LYS A 282 -1.36 16.42 -1.97
N ASN A 283 -0.22 15.76 -1.95
CA ASN A 283 0.28 15.08 -0.75
C ASN A 283 0.76 16.10 0.32
N LEU A 284 1.37 17.23 -0.08
CA LEU A 284 1.71 18.31 0.85
C LEU A 284 0.47 19.00 1.42
N GLU A 285 -0.56 19.25 0.60
CA GLU A 285 -1.86 19.77 1.03
C GLU A 285 -2.52 18.84 2.06
N PHE A 286 -2.55 17.53 1.76
CA PHE A 286 -3.07 16.49 2.67
C PHE A 286 -2.32 16.45 4.02
N GLN A 287 -0.99 16.46 4.00
CA GLN A 287 -0.17 16.44 5.21
C GLN A 287 -0.25 17.77 5.99
N GLY A 288 -0.42 18.90 5.30
CA GLY A 288 -0.70 20.20 5.91
C GLY A 288 -2.04 20.23 6.65
N TRP A 289 -3.08 19.66 6.04
CA TRP A 289 -4.40 19.51 6.66
C TRP A 289 -4.38 18.55 7.86
N LEU A 290 -3.74 17.37 7.72
CA LEU A 290 -3.56 16.41 8.82
C LEU A 290 -2.84 17.04 10.01
N LYS A 291 -1.78 17.81 9.74
CA LYS A 291 -1.09 18.61 10.77
C LYS A 291 -2.07 19.53 11.50
N GLN A 292 -2.90 20.28 10.78
CA GLN A 292 -3.87 21.20 11.42
C GLN A 292 -4.87 20.46 12.32
N GLN A 293 -5.37 19.29 11.91
CA GLN A 293 -6.28 18.50 12.74
C GLN A 293 -5.61 17.98 14.00
N VAL A 294 -4.40 17.42 13.90
CA VAL A 294 -3.66 16.91 15.06
C VAL A 294 -3.23 18.05 15.99
N ASP A 295 -2.68 19.13 15.46
CA ASP A 295 -2.27 20.31 16.23
C ASP A 295 -3.49 20.98 16.94
N TRP A 296 -4.71 20.87 16.38
CA TRP A 296 -5.96 21.27 17.04
C TRP A 296 -6.37 20.27 18.13
N ARG A 297 -6.36 18.98 17.83
CA ARG A 297 -6.78 17.88 18.71
C ARG A 297 -5.88 17.70 19.95
N GLN A 298 -4.61 18.10 19.87
CA GLN A 298 -3.72 18.21 21.03
C GLN A 298 -4.16 19.31 22.02
N LYS A 299 -4.75 20.39 21.52
CA LYS A 299 -5.22 21.54 22.34
C LYS A 299 -6.65 21.37 22.86
N ASN A 300 -7.41 20.44 22.28
CA ASN A 300 -8.83 20.24 22.55
C ASN A 300 -9.08 18.77 22.87
N LYS A 301 -9.14 18.46 24.16
CA LYS A 301 -9.45 17.10 24.64
C LYS A 301 -10.97 16.89 24.61
N PRO A 302 -11.47 15.77 24.07
CA PRO A 302 -12.89 15.44 24.11
C PRO A 302 -13.33 15.04 25.53
N ASP A 303 -14.62 15.18 25.81
CA ASP A 303 -15.22 14.80 27.10
C ASP A 303 -15.14 13.28 27.37
N LEU A 304 -15.14 12.48 26.30
CA LEU A 304 -14.98 11.03 26.33
C LEU A 304 -13.73 10.60 25.53
N PRO A 305 -12.90 9.66 26.02
CA PRO A 305 -11.75 9.16 25.28
C PRO A 305 -12.14 8.47 23.96
N ASP A 306 -11.75 9.08 22.84
CA ASP A 306 -11.77 8.46 21.51
C ASP A 306 -10.52 7.57 21.26
N VAL A 307 -10.41 7.00 20.06
CA VAL A 307 -9.26 6.15 19.68
C VAL A 307 -7.94 6.94 19.73
N PHE A 308 -7.95 8.19 19.27
CA PHE A 308 -6.76 9.03 19.22
C PHE A 308 -6.31 9.52 20.61
N SER A 309 -7.20 9.63 21.60
CA SER A 309 -6.84 9.96 23.00
C SER A 309 -5.81 9.00 23.59
N TRP A 310 -5.91 7.70 23.30
CA TRP A 310 -4.96 6.70 23.79
C TRP A 310 -3.58 6.81 23.10
N ILE A 311 -3.58 7.04 21.79
CA ILE A 311 -2.37 7.21 20.98
C ILE A 311 -1.65 8.51 21.36
N LEU A 312 -2.42 9.59 21.56
CA LEU A 312 -1.88 10.86 22.04
C LEU A 312 -1.35 10.74 23.47
N SER A 313 -1.99 9.98 24.36
CA SER A 313 -1.48 9.73 25.71
C SER A 313 -0.17 8.94 25.73
N ASP A 314 0.04 8.03 24.77
CA ASP A 314 1.33 7.30 24.61
C ASP A 314 2.42 8.25 24.11
N TYR A 315 2.09 9.13 23.15
CA TYR A 315 2.98 10.18 22.67
C TYR A 315 3.35 11.23 23.74
N ASP A 316 2.37 11.71 24.51
CA ASP A 316 2.57 12.70 25.58
C ASP A 316 3.39 12.12 26.76
N ALA A 317 3.48 10.79 26.88
CA ALA A 317 4.33 10.11 27.86
C ALA A 317 5.81 9.98 27.41
N LEU A 318 6.15 10.36 26.18
CA LEU A 318 7.53 10.33 25.69
C LEU A 318 8.36 11.48 26.28
N ASN A 319 9.53 11.14 26.83
CA ASN A 319 10.52 12.13 27.25
C ASN A 319 11.18 12.76 26.02
N ASN A 320 10.89 14.04 25.73
CA ASN A 320 11.41 14.81 24.59
C ASN A 320 11.13 14.14 23.23
N PRO A 321 9.86 14.12 22.76
CA PRO A 321 9.51 13.47 21.49
C PRO A 321 10.28 14.06 20.31
N THR A 322 10.74 13.19 19.41
CA THR A 322 11.49 13.59 18.22
C THR A 322 10.56 14.09 17.11
N ALA A 323 11.11 14.79 16.11
CA ALA A 323 10.35 15.18 14.93
C ALA A 323 9.75 13.96 14.18
N GLN A 324 10.37 12.79 14.26
CA GLN A 324 9.84 11.56 13.66
C GLN A 324 8.64 11.03 14.46
N ASP A 325 8.62 11.19 15.78
CA ASP A 325 7.48 10.77 16.61
C ASP A 325 6.25 11.64 16.29
N THR A 326 6.43 12.95 16.11
CA THR A 326 5.34 13.84 15.67
C THR A 326 4.83 13.49 14.27
N ILE A 327 5.71 13.05 13.36
CA ILE A 327 5.33 12.55 12.03
C ILE A 327 4.55 11.23 12.14
N ASN A 328 4.97 10.32 13.02
CA ASN A 328 4.30 9.05 13.27
C ASN A 328 2.91 9.26 13.89
N LEU A 329 2.76 10.18 14.85
CA LEU A 329 1.48 10.56 15.47
C LEU A 329 0.47 11.05 14.41
N ARG A 330 0.91 11.89 13.46
CA ARG A 330 0.07 12.34 12.34
C ARG A 330 -0.29 11.20 11.40
N GLY A 331 0.64 10.27 11.14
CA GLY A 331 0.37 9.04 10.40
C GLY A 331 -0.65 8.14 11.10
N ASP A 332 -0.61 8.05 12.43
CA ASP A 332 -1.56 7.26 13.20
C ASP A 332 -2.98 7.87 13.18
N ALA A 333 -3.09 9.21 13.24
CA ALA A 333 -4.37 9.90 13.00
C ALA A 333 -4.91 9.64 11.57
N GLN A 334 -4.03 9.69 10.56
CA GLN A 334 -4.36 9.34 9.17
C GLN A 334 -4.84 7.89 9.06
N LEU A 335 -4.21 6.94 9.77
CA LEU A 335 -4.61 5.54 9.77
C LEU A 335 -6.06 5.36 10.27
N ILE A 336 -6.44 5.99 11.39
CA ILE A 336 -7.83 5.93 11.89
C ILE A 336 -8.80 6.46 10.82
N ALA A 337 -8.54 7.69 10.33
CA ALA A 337 -9.45 8.41 9.45
C ALA A 337 -9.57 7.80 8.03
N VAL A 338 -8.55 7.12 7.53
CA VAL A 338 -8.55 6.56 6.16
C VAL A 338 -8.94 5.08 6.17
N ALA A 339 -8.24 4.25 6.96
CA ALA A 339 -8.42 2.80 6.87
C ALA A 339 -9.78 2.35 7.43
N GLY A 340 -10.29 3.03 8.45
CA GLY A 340 -11.61 2.75 9.03
C GLY A 340 -12.76 3.17 8.12
N SER A 341 -12.60 4.23 7.33
CA SER A 341 -13.69 4.80 6.53
C SER A 341 -13.95 4.04 5.23
N ASP A 342 -12.96 4.01 4.33
CA ASP A 342 -13.13 3.44 2.99
C ASP A 342 -13.51 1.96 3.04
N THR A 343 -12.90 1.19 3.95
CA THR A 343 -13.15 -0.26 4.05
C THR A 343 -14.55 -0.57 4.59
N THR A 344 -15.01 0.18 5.60
CA THR A 344 -16.36 0.04 6.16
C THR A 344 -17.42 0.48 5.14
N ALA A 345 -17.23 1.63 4.50
CA ALA A 345 -18.15 2.14 3.48
C ALA A 345 -18.30 1.16 2.30
N SER A 346 -17.19 0.61 1.80
CA SER A 346 -17.18 -0.38 0.73
C SER A 346 -17.93 -1.66 1.15
N SER A 347 -17.70 -2.15 2.37
CA SER A 347 -18.34 -3.37 2.88
C SER A 347 -19.85 -3.21 3.07
N LEU A 348 -20.29 -2.04 3.58
CA LEU A 348 -21.70 -1.69 3.70
C LEU A 348 -22.37 -1.56 2.32
N ALA A 349 -21.74 -0.87 1.36
CA ALA A 349 -22.25 -0.73 0.01
C ALA A 349 -22.46 -2.09 -0.68
N CYS A 350 -21.49 -3.01 -0.56
CA CYS A 350 -21.62 -4.36 -1.11
C CYS A 350 -22.68 -5.22 -0.39
N LEU A 351 -22.80 -5.10 0.94
CA LEU A 351 -23.85 -5.79 1.70
C LEU A 351 -25.26 -5.33 1.27
N PHE A 352 -25.50 -4.02 1.19
CA PHE A 352 -26.79 -3.48 0.79
C PHE A 352 -27.09 -3.71 -0.70
N PHE A 353 -26.08 -3.76 -1.56
CA PHE A 353 -26.23 -4.20 -2.95
C PHE A 353 -26.77 -5.64 -3.01
N GLU A 354 -26.17 -6.59 -2.29
CA GLU A 354 -26.66 -7.97 -2.25
C GLU A 354 -28.07 -8.08 -1.64
N LEU A 355 -28.37 -7.33 -0.57
CA LEU A 355 -29.73 -7.31 0.00
C LEU A 355 -30.77 -6.71 -0.96
N ALA A 356 -30.40 -5.72 -1.78
CA ALA A 356 -31.28 -5.14 -2.78
C ALA A 356 -31.53 -6.06 -3.99
N VAL A 357 -30.55 -6.89 -4.36
CA VAL A 357 -30.65 -7.85 -5.47
C VAL A 357 -31.29 -9.19 -5.03
N ASN A 358 -31.27 -9.51 -3.73
CA ASN A 358 -31.86 -10.73 -3.16
C ASN A 358 -32.96 -10.40 -2.12
N PRO A 359 -34.21 -10.07 -2.54
CA PRO A 359 -35.27 -9.63 -1.63
C PRO A 359 -35.64 -10.63 -0.53
N GLU A 360 -35.56 -11.94 -0.81
CA GLU A 360 -35.82 -12.98 0.19
C GLU A 360 -34.81 -12.90 1.35
N THR A 361 -33.52 -12.74 1.05
CA THR A 361 -32.46 -12.53 2.06
C THR A 361 -32.67 -11.26 2.86
N CYS A 362 -33.16 -10.18 2.23
CA CYS A 362 -33.52 -8.95 2.93
C CYS A 362 -34.68 -9.18 3.92
N LEU A 363 -35.75 -9.86 3.49
CA LEU A 363 -36.90 -10.17 4.35
C LEU A 363 -36.54 -11.12 5.50
N ASP A 364 -35.70 -12.13 5.26
CA ASP A 364 -35.22 -13.04 6.30
C ASP A 364 -34.38 -12.30 7.36
N LEU A 365 -33.48 -11.42 6.92
CA LEU A 365 -32.68 -10.58 7.82
C LEU A 365 -33.57 -9.62 8.64
N GLN A 366 -34.57 -9.00 7.99
CA GLN A 366 -35.55 -8.15 8.68
C GLN A 366 -36.29 -8.94 9.77
N ARG A 367 -36.75 -10.16 9.50
CA ARG A 367 -37.40 -11.00 10.53
C ARG A 367 -36.50 -11.31 11.72
N GLU A 368 -35.21 -11.61 11.52
CA GLU A 368 -34.28 -11.84 12.64
C GLU A 368 -34.10 -10.57 13.49
N LEU A 369 -34.00 -9.40 12.85
CA LEU A 369 -33.87 -8.11 13.53
C LEU A 369 -35.16 -7.69 14.26
N ASP A 370 -36.32 -7.85 13.63
CA ASP A 370 -37.64 -7.53 14.19
C ASP A 370 -37.96 -8.42 15.39
N GLN A 371 -37.66 -9.72 15.31
CA GLN A 371 -37.79 -10.64 16.45
C GLN A 371 -36.87 -10.21 17.60
N TYR A 372 -35.59 -9.94 17.33
CA TYR A 372 -34.66 -9.49 18.36
C TYR A 372 -35.13 -8.20 19.04
N TYR A 373 -35.64 -7.23 18.25
CA TYR A 373 -36.18 -5.99 18.76
C TYR A 373 -37.46 -6.18 19.58
N ALA A 374 -38.37 -7.06 19.16
CA ALA A 374 -39.58 -7.39 19.92
C ALA A 374 -39.27 -8.05 21.28
N GLU A 375 -38.21 -8.85 21.36
CA GLU A 375 -37.75 -9.51 22.59
C GLU A 375 -37.00 -8.56 23.54
N HIS A 376 -36.21 -7.62 23.01
CA HIS A 376 -35.25 -6.82 23.81
C HIS A 376 -35.59 -5.32 23.92
N GLY A 377 -36.51 -4.80 23.10
CA GLY A 377 -36.93 -3.39 23.07
C GLY A 377 -35.87 -2.39 22.57
N LYS A 378 -34.68 -2.85 22.19
CA LYS A 378 -33.56 -2.03 21.71
C LYS A 378 -32.64 -2.84 20.79
N LEU A 379 -31.90 -2.16 19.93
CA LEU A 379 -30.82 -2.73 19.14
C LEU A 379 -29.48 -2.36 19.81
N ASP A 380 -28.80 -3.32 20.43
CA ASP A 380 -27.47 -3.12 21.02
C ASP A 380 -26.42 -4.04 20.39
N HIS A 381 -25.18 -3.54 20.32
CA HIS A 381 -24.05 -4.24 19.71
C HIS A 381 -23.80 -5.64 20.32
N SER A 382 -24.06 -5.84 21.61
CA SER A 382 -23.76 -7.10 22.30
C SER A 382 -24.76 -8.22 21.98
N GLY A 383 -25.99 -7.86 21.57
CA GLY A 383 -26.97 -8.77 20.99
C GLY A 383 -26.79 -8.94 19.49
N LEU A 384 -26.67 -7.84 18.73
CA LEU A 384 -26.51 -7.87 17.27
C LEU A 384 -25.30 -8.71 16.81
N SER A 385 -24.20 -8.70 17.56
CA SER A 385 -23.01 -9.52 17.27
C SER A 385 -23.23 -11.04 17.43
N LYS A 386 -24.37 -11.46 18.00
CA LYS A 386 -24.75 -12.88 18.19
C LYS A 386 -25.84 -13.36 17.22
N LEU A 387 -26.48 -12.44 16.48
CA LEU A 387 -27.53 -12.76 15.51
C LEU A 387 -26.94 -13.50 14.31
N LYS A 388 -27.38 -14.73 14.07
CA LYS A 388 -26.68 -15.67 13.19
C LYS A 388 -26.83 -15.29 11.73
N TYR A 389 -28.03 -14.87 11.32
CA TYR A 389 -28.29 -14.51 9.93
C TYR A 389 -27.63 -13.17 9.58
N LEU A 390 -27.69 -12.18 10.46
CA LEU A 390 -26.94 -10.92 10.34
C LEU A 390 -25.43 -11.17 10.16
N GLN A 391 -24.81 -11.99 11.02
CA GLN A 391 -23.39 -12.33 10.86
C GLN A 391 -23.12 -13.12 9.58
N ALA A 392 -24.04 -14.00 9.14
CA ALA A 392 -23.91 -14.72 7.87
C ALA A 392 -23.94 -13.76 6.66
N CYS A 393 -24.88 -12.81 6.60
CA CYS A 393 -24.96 -11.80 5.54
C CYS A 393 -23.70 -10.93 5.48
N ILE A 394 -23.20 -10.46 6.63
CA ILE A 394 -21.97 -9.66 6.72
C ILE A 394 -20.76 -10.46 6.22
N ASN A 395 -20.60 -11.71 6.69
CA ASN A 395 -19.48 -12.55 6.30
C ASN A 395 -19.52 -12.95 4.83
N GLU A 396 -20.71 -13.28 4.29
CA GLU A 396 -20.85 -13.65 2.88
C GLU A 396 -20.59 -12.45 1.95
N SER A 397 -21.09 -11.26 2.31
CA SER A 397 -20.77 -10.02 1.60
C SER A 397 -19.26 -9.78 1.57
N MET A 398 -18.55 -9.89 2.70
CA MET A 398 -17.08 -9.75 2.72
C MET A 398 -16.33 -10.91 2.03
N ARG A 399 -16.91 -12.11 1.96
CA ARG A 399 -16.36 -13.24 1.20
C ARG A 399 -16.43 -12.95 -0.31
N LEU A 400 -17.57 -12.45 -0.77
CA LEU A 400 -17.79 -12.05 -2.16
C LEU A 400 -17.00 -10.78 -2.53
N TYR A 401 -17.07 -9.73 -1.71
CA TYR A 401 -16.53 -8.40 -1.96
C TYR A 401 -15.55 -7.97 -0.86
N PRO A 402 -14.38 -8.63 -0.73
CA PRO A 402 -13.39 -8.22 0.27
C PRO A 402 -12.85 -6.83 -0.04
N ALA A 403 -12.94 -5.91 0.92
CA ALA A 403 -12.51 -4.51 0.78
C ALA A 403 -11.03 -4.33 0.34
N ILE A 404 -10.18 -5.33 0.61
CA ILE A 404 -8.80 -5.40 0.10
C ILE A 404 -8.66 -6.67 -0.77
N PRO A 405 -9.09 -6.64 -2.05
CA PRO A 405 -9.18 -7.84 -2.89
C PRO A 405 -7.81 -8.39 -3.31
N SER A 406 -6.79 -7.53 -3.35
CA SER A 406 -5.41 -7.83 -3.73
C SER A 406 -4.61 -8.58 -2.66
N GLY A 407 -5.05 -8.56 -1.40
CA GLY A 407 -4.27 -9.06 -0.27
C GLY A 407 -3.20 -8.09 0.26
N LEU A 408 -2.49 -8.52 1.30
CA LEU A 408 -1.45 -7.74 1.96
C LEU A 408 -0.05 -8.26 1.66
N GLN A 409 0.89 -7.35 1.39
CA GLN A 409 2.27 -7.73 1.08
C GLN A 409 3.03 -8.21 2.33
N ARG A 410 3.77 -9.29 2.21
CA ARG A 410 4.69 -9.82 3.23
C ARG A 410 6.05 -10.12 2.61
N MET A 411 7.02 -10.46 3.44
CA MET A 411 8.36 -10.91 3.06
C MET A 411 8.77 -12.11 3.91
N THR A 412 9.19 -13.21 3.26
CA THR A 412 9.76 -14.39 3.94
C THR A 412 11.05 -14.01 4.68
N PRO A 413 11.38 -14.65 5.83
CA PRO A 413 12.65 -14.39 6.51
C PRO A 413 13.84 -14.89 5.65
N PRO A 414 15.10 -14.54 6.00
CA PRO A 414 16.28 -14.88 5.19
C PRO A 414 16.48 -16.38 4.93
N GLU A 415 16.10 -17.23 5.88
CA GLU A 415 16.15 -18.69 5.80
C GLU A 415 15.07 -19.32 4.89
N GLY A 416 14.07 -18.54 4.45
CA GLY A 416 12.94 -19.02 3.68
C GLY A 416 11.73 -19.42 4.53
N LEU A 417 10.74 -20.06 3.92
CA LEU A 417 9.53 -20.52 4.61
C LEU A 417 8.96 -21.75 3.89
N ASP A 418 8.67 -22.82 4.63
CA ASP A 418 7.94 -23.97 4.09
C ASP A 418 6.43 -23.74 4.20
N VAL A 419 5.72 -23.93 3.08
CA VAL A 419 4.26 -23.82 2.97
C VAL A 419 3.72 -25.10 2.33
N GLY A 420 3.15 -25.98 3.16
CA GLY A 420 2.76 -27.33 2.74
C GLY A 420 3.97 -28.12 2.24
N SER A 421 3.89 -28.66 1.03
CA SER A 421 5.00 -29.36 0.36
C SER A 421 5.98 -28.43 -0.37
N THR A 422 5.85 -27.11 -0.24
CA THR A 422 6.59 -26.13 -1.05
C THR A 422 7.47 -25.24 -0.20
N HIS A 423 8.79 -25.35 -0.36
CA HIS A 423 9.73 -24.37 0.18
C HIS A 423 9.66 -23.04 -0.58
N LEU A 424 9.66 -21.92 0.13
CA LEU A 424 9.79 -20.56 -0.40
C LEU A 424 11.17 -20.00 -0.06
N PRO A 425 11.97 -19.55 -1.06
CA PRO A 425 13.29 -18.97 -0.77
C PRO A 425 13.19 -17.68 0.04
N GLY A 426 14.17 -17.41 0.92
CA GLY A 426 14.19 -16.20 1.76
C GLY A 426 14.19 -14.86 1.00
N ASP A 427 13.92 -13.76 1.70
CA ASP A 427 13.74 -12.38 1.18
C ASP A 427 12.74 -12.26 0.00
N THR A 428 11.79 -13.18 -0.10
CA THR A 428 10.80 -13.23 -1.18
C THR A 428 9.54 -12.50 -0.74
N ILE A 429 9.06 -11.60 -1.61
CA ILE A 429 7.80 -10.90 -1.39
C ILE A 429 6.67 -11.92 -1.58
N VAL A 430 5.57 -11.75 -0.86
CA VAL A 430 4.50 -12.77 -0.87
C VAL A 430 3.18 -12.12 -0.49
N THR A 431 2.09 -12.52 -1.14
CA THR A 431 0.76 -11.91 -1.00
C THR A 431 -0.30 -13.00 -1.16
N ILE A 432 -1.32 -13.02 -0.30
CA ILE A 432 -2.52 -13.86 -0.49
C ILE A 432 -3.63 -12.99 -1.09
N PRO A 433 -3.98 -13.12 -2.39
CA PRO A 433 -5.05 -12.32 -2.99
C PRO A 433 -6.42 -12.71 -2.44
N THR A 434 -6.93 -11.92 -1.49
CA THR A 434 -8.17 -12.18 -0.71
C THR A 434 -9.35 -12.56 -1.61
N TYR A 435 -9.55 -11.85 -2.72
CA TYR A 435 -10.63 -12.12 -3.67
C TYR A 435 -10.57 -13.52 -4.28
N THR A 436 -9.36 -13.99 -4.60
CA THR A 436 -9.12 -15.31 -5.18
C THR A 436 -9.20 -16.39 -4.10
N PHE A 437 -8.60 -16.14 -2.93
CA PHE A 437 -8.62 -17.04 -1.78
C PHE A 437 -10.05 -17.37 -1.33
N ASN A 438 -10.89 -16.34 -1.15
CA ASN A 438 -12.31 -16.47 -0.77
C ASN A 438 -13.19 -17.19 -1.83
N ARG A 439 -12.61 -17.58 -2.97
CA ARG A 439 -13.26 -18.31 -4.06
C ARG A 439 -12.58 -19.65 -4.38
N GLY A 440 -11.57 -20.05 -3.60
CA GLY A 440 -10.91 -21.36 -3.70
C GLY A 440 -11.83 -22.52 -3.30
N LYS A 441 -11.50 -23.74 -3.76
CA LYS A 441 -12.36 -24.94 -3.58
C LYS A 441 -12.53 -25.40 -2.12
N GLY A 442 -11.68 -24.95 -1.20
CA GLY A 442 -11.75 -25.26 0.24
C GLY A 442 -12.28 -24.12 1.12
N VAL A 443 -12.85 -23.06 0.52
CA VAL A 443 -13.40 -21.86 1.21
C VAL A 443 -14.86 -21.60 0.81
N ARG A 444 -15.48 -22.55 0.09
CA ARG A 444 -16.88 -22.54 -0.33
C ARG A 444 -17.63 -23.69 0.32
#